data_AF-A0A962FIX4-F1
#
_entry.id   AF-A0A962FIX4-F1
#
_cell.length_a   1.000
_cell.length_b   1.000
_cell.length_c   1.000
_cell.angle_alpha   90.00
_cell.angle_beta   90.00
_cell.angle_gamma   90.00
#
_symmetry.space_group_name_H-M   'P 1'
#
loop_
_entity.id
_entity.type
_entity.pdbx_description
1 polymer ?
#
loop_
_entity_poly.entity_id
_entity_poly.type
_entity_poly.pdbx_seq_one_letter_code
_entity_poly.pdbx_strand_id
1 'polypeptide(L)' 'VAGKLGIRSIPTLMLFKDGKLAAQKVGAAPKGELVKWINSAV' A
#
# COMPACT_ATOMS: atom_id res chain seq x y z
N VAL A 1 -5.65 -15.42 -1.05
CA VAL A 1 -5.51 -14.08 -1.68
C VAL A 1 -4.36 -13.28 -1.07
N ALA A 2 -4.18 -13.21 0.27
CA ALA A 2 -3.06 -12.49 0.90
C ALA A 2 -1.65 -13.08 0.63
N GLY A 3 -1.46 -14.39 0.73
CA GLY A 3 -0.15 -15.03 0.50
C GLY A 3 0.39 -14.88 -0.93
N LYS A 4 -0.51 -14.73 -1.92
CA LYS A 4 -0.14 -14.46 -3.33
C LYS A 4 0.44 -13.05 -3.52
N LEU A 5 0.15 -12.13 -2.60
CA LEU A 5 0.61 -10.74 -2.62
C LEU A 5 1.77 -10.50 -1.64
N GLY A 6 2.34 -11.56 -1.04
CA GLY A 6 3.49 -11.44 -0.14
C GLY A 6 3.20 -10.74 1.20
N ILE A 7 1.94 -10.64 1.63
CA ILE A 7 1.59 -10.02 2.92
C ILE A 7 2.07 -10.93 4.06
N ARG A 8 3.06 -10.45 4.83
CA ARG A 8 3.63 -11.16 6.00
C ARG A 8 3.37 -10.47 7.33
N SER A 9 2.91 -9.22 7.30
CA SER A 9 2.61 -8.40 8.47
C SER A 9 1.38 -7.52 8.23
N ILE A 10 0.68 -7.16 9.31
CA ILE A 10 -0.52 -6.32 9.27
C ILE A 10 -0.32 -5.03 10.08
N PRO A 11 -0.92 -3.90 9.69
CA PRO A 11 -1.65 -3.67 8.42
C PRO A 11 -0.67 -3.48 7.24
N THR A 12 -1.02 -4.02 6.06
CA THR A 12 -0.31 -3.77 4.79
C THR A 12 -1.28 -3.12 3.81
N LEU A 13 -0.89 -1.99 3.25
CA LEU A 13 -1.63 -1.23 2.24
C LEU A 13 -0.96 -1.46 0.87
N MET A 14 -1.76 -1.64 -0.18
CA MET A 14 -1.31 -1.75 -1.55
C MET A 14 -2.10 -0.83 -2.46
N LEU A 15 -1.41 -0.17 -3.37
CA LEU A 15 -1.99 0.66 -4.42
C LEU A 15 -1.80 -0.04 -5.76
N PHE A 16 -2.87 -0.16 -6.53
CA PHE A 16 -2.85 -0.71 -7.88
C PHE A 16 -3.23 0.38 -8.88
N LYS A 17 -2.48 0.47 -9.98
CA LYS A 17 -2.73 1.38 -11.10
C LYS A 17 -2.65 0.56 -12.39
N ASP A 18 -3.66 0.68 -13.25
CA ASP A 18 -3.75 -0.05 -14.53
C ASP A 18 -3.57 -1.57 -14.39
N GLY A 19 -4.07 -2.15 -13.29
CA GLY A 19 -3.95 -3.58 -12.99
C GLY A 19 -2.57 -4.03 -12.52
N LYS A 20 -1.61 -3.12 -12.32
CA LYS A 20 -0.28 -3.39 -11.79
C LYS A 20 -0.11 -2.81 -10.38
N LEU A 21 0.75 -3.43 -9.58
CA LEU A 21 1.11 -2.92 -8.25
C LEU A 21 1.92 -1.63 -8.41
N ALA A 22 1.37 -0.50 -7.95
CA ALA A 22 2.00 0.82 -8.01
C ALA A 22 2.78 1.13 -6.74
N ALA A 23 2.27 0.75 -5.57
CA ALA A 23 2.97 0.95 -4.30
C ALA A 23 2.50 -0.03 -3.22
N GLN A 24 3.36 -0.27 -2.24
CA GLN A 24 3.05 -1.05 -1.04
C GLN A 24 3.58 -0.31 0.19
N LYS A 25 2.79 -0.27 1.27
CA LYS A 25 3.19 0.30 2.56
C LYS A 25 2.83 -0.68 3.67
N VAL A 26 3.79 -0.96 4.54
CA VAL A 26 3.62 -1.84 5.69
C VAL A 26 3.60 -0.98 6.96
N GLY A 27 2.68 -1.26 7.86
CA GLY A 27 2.52 -0.56 9.13
C GLY A 27 1.47 0.54 9.09
N ALA A 28 1.02 0.94 10.29
CA ALA A 28 0.08 2.03 10.46
C ALA A 28 0.78 3.38 10.25
N ALA A 29 0.08 4.32 9.63
CA ALA A 29 0.56 5.69 9.45
C ALA A 29 -0.58 6.70 9.68
N PRO A 30 -0.29 7.91 10.16
CA PRO A 30 -1.30 8.96 10.32
C PRO A 30 -1.91 9.37 8.98
N LYS A 31 -3.14 9.89 9.00
CA LYS A 31 -3.88 10.32 7.79
C LYS A 31 -3.05 11.20 6.85
N GLY A 32 -2.31 12.17 7.40
CA GLY A 32 -1.48 13.06 6.58
C GLY A 32 -0.36 12.34 5.83
N GLU A 33 0.24 11.32 6.44
CA GLU A 33 1.28 10.50 5.81
C GLU A 33 0.69 9.55 4.76
N LEU A 34 -0.51 9.00 5.01
CA LEU A 34 -1.24 8.19 4.03
C LEU A 34 -1.60 9.00 2.78
N VAL A 35 -2.09 10.23 2.95
CA VAL A 35 -2.41 11.12 1.83
C VAL A 35 -1.15 11.46 1.02
N LYS A 36 -0.03 11.78 1.69
CA LYS A 36 1.25 12.00 1.01
C LYS A 36 1.72 10.78 0.24
N TRP A 37 1.61 9.60 0.86
CA TRP A 37 2.01 8.33 0.24
C TRP A 37 1.17 8.02 -1.02
N ILE A 38 -0.15 8.18 -0.95
CA ILE A 38 -1.04 8.00 -2.11
C ILE A 38 -0.66 8.98 -3.23
N ASN A 39 -0.49 10.27 -2.90
CA ASN A 39 -0.14 11.28 -3.89
C ASN A 39 1.25 11.04 -4.52
N SER A 40 2.19 10.44 -3.80
CA SER A 40 3.51 10.09 -4.35
C SER A 40 3.50 8.86 -5.27
N ALA A 41 2.45 8.05 -5.21
CA ALA A 41 2.36 6.78 -5.92
C ALA A 41 1.41 6.82 -7.14
N VAL A 42 0.73 7.94 -7.36
CA VAL A 42 -0.13 8.21 -8.52
C VAL A 42 0.63 8.97 -9.59
#